data_AF-A0A645FJM8-F1
#
_entry.id   AF-A0A645FJM8-F1
#
_cell.length_a   1.000
_cell.length_b   1.000
_cell.length_c   1.000
_cell.angle_alpha   90.00
_cell.angle_beta   90.00
_cell.angle_gamma   90.00
#
_symmetry.space_group_name_H-M   'P 1'
#
loop_
_entity.id
_entity.type
_entity.pdbx_description
1 polymer ?
#
loop_
_entity_poly.entity_id
_entity_poly.type
_entity_poly.pdbx_seq_one_letter_code
_entity_poly.pdbx_strand_id
1 'polypeptide(L)'
;MAIALEEMGYDTGLDLEVLKEIADHFRPIKEDFRSKGLLNPKVMDVEPNTLLYQVPGGMLSNLLSQLKEAHQEDKYEAVLKEIPAVRKDMGYPPLVTPLSQMVGTQAVMNVVSGERYKMVPKEIKDYVKGSYGKSPAPLSEEIKQKIIGDEEPCTVRPADLIEPGMKAFKKETEAYADTTEDVLTYALFPNLAEPFLRKKKDPFYDVPIQNVTIILP
;
A
#
# COMPACT_ATOMS: atom_id res chain seq x y z
N MET A 1 20.90 -5.99 19.38
CA MET A 1 20.97 -7.32 18.72
C MET A 1 22.41 -7.73 18.49
N ALA A 2 23.23 -6.98 17.74
CA ALA A 2 24.65 -7.29 17.52
C ALA A 2 25.41 -7.62 18.83
N ILE A 3 25.44 -6.69 19.79
CA ILE A 3 26.06 -6.90 21.11
C ILE A 3 25.55 -8.17 21.80
N ALA A 4 24.23 -8.37 21.87
CA ALA A 4 23.64 -9.53 22.53
C ALA A 4 24.00 -10.87 21.85
N LEU A 5 24.13 -10.89 20.52
CA LEU A 5 24.52 -12.09 19.77
C LEU A 5 26.01 -12.42 19.99
N GLU A 6 26.87 -11.41 19.98
CA GLU A 6 28.30 -11.55 20.29
C GLU A 6 28.52 -12.07 21.72
N GLU A 7 27.79 -11.51 22.70
CA GLU A 7 27.83 -11.99 24.09
C GLU A 7 27.36 -13.45 24.24
N MET A 8 26.47 -13.90 23.36
CA MET A 8 26.03 -15.30 23.29
C MET A 8 27.00 -16.21 22.51
N GLY A 9 28.11 -15.67 22.01
CA GLY A 9 29.15 -16.40 21.28
C GLY A 9 28.91 -16.54 19.77
N TYR A 10 27.96 -15.79 19.21
CA TYR A 10 27.75 -15.73 17.76
C TYR A 10 28.57 -14.59 17.15
N ASP A 11 29.59 -14.93 16.35
CA ASP A 11 30.33 -13.95 15.57
C ASP A 11 29.41 -13.33 14.51
N THR A 12 29.15 -12.04 14.66
CA THR A 12 28.31 -11.25 13.75
C THR A 12 29.12 -10.57 12.66
N GLY A 13 30.45 -10.44 12.82
CA GLY A 13 31.32 -9.67 11.93
C GLY A 13 30.99 -8.18 11.86
N LEU A 14 30.17 -7.66 12.78
CA LEU A 14 29.73 -6.27 12.78
C LEU A 14 30.63 -5.39 13.64
N ASP A 15 31.12 -4.30 13.05
CA ASP A 15 31.90 -3.29 13.76
C ASP A 15 30.98 -2.33 14.53
N LEU A 16 31.16 -2.28 15.87
CA LEU A 16 30.32 -1.45 16.75
C LEU A 16 30.54 0.05 16.55
N GLU A 17 31.73 0.50 16.16
CA GLU A 17 32.00 1.91 15.88
C GLU A 17 31.28 2.34 14.60
N VAL A 18 31.31 1.50 13.55
CA VAL A 18 30.57 1.74 12.30
C VAL A 18 29.07 1.76 12.55
N LEU A 19 28.54 0.80 13.33
CA LEU A 19 27.12 0.78 13.69
C LEU A 19 26.70 2.05 14.46
N LYS A 20 27.57 2.55 15.34
CA LYS A 20 27.34 3.81 16.06
C LYS A 20 27.30 5.00 15.10
N GLU A 21 28.23 5.09 14.15
CA GLU A 21 28.26 6.16 13.14
C GLU A 21 26.95 6.19 12.32
N ILE A 22 26.48 5.03 11.87
CA ILE A 22 25.21 4.89 11.15
C ILE A 22 24.04 5.35 12.04
N ALA A 23 24.00 4.93 13.31
CA ALA A 23 22.96 5.33 14.24
C ALA A 23 22.97 6.85 14.51
N ASP A 24 24.16 7.45 14.61
CA ASP A 24 24.35 8.89 14.79
C ASP A 24 23.87 9.67 13.55
N HIS A 25 24.10 9.16 12.35
CA HIS A 25 23.61 9.74 11.09
C HIS A 25 22.08 9.80 11.02
N PHE A 26 21.38 8.71 11.38
CA PHE A 26 19.91 8.66 11.31
C PHE A 26 19.20 9.37 12.47
N ARG A 27 19.88 9.64 13.58
CA ARG A 27 19.29 10.31 14.75
C ARG A 27 18.67 11.68 14.44
N PRO A 28 19.38 12.66 13.83
CA PRO A 28 18.79 13.95 13.51
C PRO A 28 17.62 13.85 12.51
N ILE A 29 17.69 12.90 11.56
CA ILE A 29 16.61 12.64 10.61
C ILE A 29 15.35 12.18 11.34
N LYS A 30 15.48 11.23 12.26
CA LYS A 30 14.36 10.75 13.08
C LYS A 30 13.75 11.87 13.93
N GLU A 31 14.59 12.73 14.54
CA GLU A 31 14.10 13.85 15.35
C GLU A 31 13.37 14.91 14.52
N ASP A 32 13.80 15.18 13.28
CA ASP A 32 13.08 16.06 12.35
C ASP A 32 11.64 15.56 12.10
N PHE A 33 11.48 14.26 11.77
CA PHE A 33 10.16 13.66 11.53
C PHE A 33 9.27 13.67 12.79
N ARG A 34 9.86 13.47 13.97
CA ARG A 34 9.15 13.59 15.25
C ARG A 34 8.67 15.02 15.49
N SER A 35 9.55 16.01 15.30
CA SER A 35 9.22 17.42 15.54
C SER A 35 8.09 17.92 14.63
N LYS A 36 8.01 17.40 13.40
CA LYS A 36 6.95 17.68 12.44
C LYS A 36 5.65 16.90 12.68
N GLY A 37 5.60 16.02 13.68
CA GLY A 37 4.42 15.21 13.97
C GLY A 37 4.11 14.14 12.92
N LEU A 38 5.08 13.78 12.07
CA LEU A 38 4.91 12.77 11.02
C LEU A 38 4.96 11.34 11.56
N LEU A 39 5.57 11.14 12.74
CA LEU A 39 5.58 9.85 13.43
C LEU A 39 4.45 9.82 14.47
N ASN A 40 3.49 8.92 14.28
CA ASN A 40 2.40 8.71 15.24
C ASN A 40 2.91 7.94 16.47
N PRO A 41 2.93 8.54 17.68
CA PRO A 41 3.40 7.86 18.88
C PRO A 41 2.68 6.55 19.18
N LYS A 42 1.38 6.46 18.90
CA LYS A 42 0.58 5.23 19.15
C LYS A 42 1.09 4.01 18.37
N VAL A 43 1.72 4.22 17.22
CA VAL A 43 2.27 3.12 16.39
C VAL A 43 3.68 2.74 16.84
N MET A 44 4.33 3.58 17.65
CA MET A 44 5.68 3.37 18.16
C MET A 44 5.69 2.64 19.51
N ASP A 45 4.56 2.60 20.21
CA ASP A 45 4.39 1.90 21.48
C ASP A 45 4.33 0.38 21.30
N VAL A 46 4.70 -0.35 22.34
CA VAL A 46 4.60 -1.82 22.34
C VAL A 46 3.14 -2.23 22.44
N GLU A 47 2.63 -2.92 21.43
CA GLU A 47 1.25 -3.41 21.36
C GLU A 47 1.21 -4.96 21.35
N PRO A 48 0.98 -5.61 22.50
CA PRO A 48 0.88 -7.08 22.57
C PRO A 48 -0.27 -7.65 21.74
N ASN A 49 -1.36 -6.90 21.54
CA ASN A 49 -2.52 -7.37 20.79
C ASN A 49 -2.24 -7.55 19.29
N THR A 50 -1.09 -7.06 18.79
CA THR A 50 -0.64 -7.39 17.42
C THR A 50 -0.54 -8.90 17.21
N LEU A 51 -0.24 -9.70 18.25
CA LEU A 51 -0.22 -11.16 18.15
C LEU A 51 -1.61 -11.78 17.95
N LEU A 52 -2.66 -11.10 18.43
CA LEU A 52 -4.05 -11.55 18.32
C LEU A 52 -4.64 -11.15 16.96
N TYR A 53 -4.51 -9.88 16.59
CA TYR A 53 -5.13 -9.35 15.37
C TYR A 53 -4.28 -9.58 14.12
N GLN A 54 -2.98 -9.87 14.29
CA GLN A 54 -2.02 -10.13 13.21
C GLN A 54 -1.95 -9.00 12.16
N VAL A 55 -2.20 -7.76 12.60
CA VAL A 55 -2.19 -6.57 11.75
C VAL A 55 -0.76 -6.07 11.59
N PRO A 56 -0.19 -6.03 10.37
CA PRO A 56 1.14 -5.45 10.15
C PRO A 56 1.19 -3.98 10.57
N GLY A 57 2.32 -3.51 11.08
CA GLY A 57 2.47 -2.13 11.58
C GLY A 57 2.10 -1.05 10.55
N GLY A 58 2.53 -1.21 9.29
CA GLY A 58 2.18 -0.28 8.20
C GLY A 58 0.68 -0.28 7.84
N MET A 59 -0.02 -1.39 8.07
CA MET A 59 -1.48 -1.47 7.93
C MET A 59 -2.18 -0.75 9.09
N LEU A 60 -1.63 -0.84 10.30
CA LEU A 60 -2.16 -0.17 11.49
C LEU A 60 -2.12 1.36 11.34
N SER A 61 -0.98 1.90 10.89
CA SER A 61 -0.83 3.34 10.67
C SER A 61 -1.80 3.87 9.61
N ASN A 62 -2.00 3.12 8.53
CA ASN A 62 -2.94 3.50 7.47
C ASN A 62 -4.39 3.48 7.96
N LEU A 63 -4.77 2.42 8.67
CA LEU A 63 -6.11 2.29 9.27
C LEU A 63 -6.40 3.44 10.23
N LEU A 64 -5.43 3.83 11.07
CA LEU A 64 -5.57 4.99 11.95
C LEU A 64 -5.75 6.30 11.16
N SER A 65 -5.04 6.48 10.05
CA SER A 65 -5.24 7.64 9.17
C SER A 65 -6.64 7.66 8.56
N GLN A 66 -7.11 6.52 8.04
CA GLN A 66 -8.44 6.38 7.44
C GLN A 66 -9.56 6.69 8.43
N LEU A 67 -9.46 6.17 9.67
CA LEU A 67 -10.45 6.45 10.71
C LEU A 67 -10.43 7.91 11.13
N LYS A 68 -9.25 8.54 11.18
CA LYS A 68 -9.09 9.96 11.49
C LYS A 68 -9.69 10.86 10.40
N GLU A 69 -9.45 10.55 9.13
CA GLU A 69 -10.04 11.25 7.99
C GLU A 69 -11.57 11.11 7.96
N ALA A 70 -12.09 9.98 8.44
CA ALA A 70 -13.53 9.73 8.57
C ALA A 70 -14.15 10.30 9.87
N HIS A 71 -13.35 10.87 10.78
CA HIS A 71 -13.78 11.28 12.13
C HIS A 71 -14.45 10.13 12.93
N GLN A 72 -13.93 8.91 12.81
CA GLN A 72 -14.41 7.70 13.48
C GLN A 72 -13.31 6.94 14.23
N GLU A 73 -12.36 7.66 14.83
CA GLU A 73 -11.27 7.05 15.60
C GLU A 73 -11.76 6.20 16.78
N ASP A 74 -12.95 6.48 17.31
CA ASP A 74 -13.62 5.69 18.35
C ASP A 74 -13.93 4.25 17.93
N LYS A 75 -14.02 3.99 16.62
CA LYS A 75 -14.29 2.67 16.06
C LYS A 75 -13.06 1.78 15.90
N TYR A 76 -11.87 2.27 16.25
CA TYR A 76 -10.60 1.56 16.09
C TYR A 76 -10.64 0.11 16.59
N GLU A 77 -11.08 -0.10 17.84
CA GLU A 77 -11.19 -1.43 18.45
C GLU A 77 -12.18 -2.35 17.72
N ALA A 78 -13.27 -1.78 17.20
CA ALA A 78 -14.25 -2.55 16.42
C ALA A 78 -13.65 -3.00 15.08
N VAL A 79 -12.87 -2.14 14.43
CA VAL A 79 -12.17 -2.51 13.18
C VAL A 79 -11.13 -3.60 13.43
N LEU A 80 -10.33 -3.49 14.50
CA LEU A 80 -9.34 -4.53 14.84
C LEU A 80 -9.99 -5.91 15.06
N LYS A 81 -11.19 -5.94 15.65
CA LYS A 81 -11.97 -7.17 15.83
C LYS A 81 -12.61 -7.69 14.54
N GLU A 82 -12.92 -6.81 13.60
CA GLU A 82 -13.50 -7.19 12.30
C GLU A 82 -12.45 -7.77 11.33
N ILE A 83 -11.18 -7.36 11.44
CA ILE A 83 -10.09 -7.83 10.56
C ILE A 83 -9.97 -9.37 10.51
N PRO A 84 -9.92 -10.10 11.65
CA PRO A 84 -9.90 -11.57 11.61
C PRO A 84 -11.13 -12.19 10.94
N ALA A 85 -12.31 -11.58 11.08
CA ALA A 85 -13.54 -12.05 10.46
C ALA A 85 -13.51 -11.88 8.93
N VAL A 86 -13.11 -10.70 8.46
CA VAL A 86 -12.90 -10.42 7.02
C VAL A 86 -11.84 -11.36 6.44
N ARG A 87 -10.72 -11.54 7.14
CA ARG A 87 -9.66 -12.46 6.71
C ARG A 87 -10.17 -13.89 6.57
N LYS A 88 -10.98 -14.37 7.52
CA LYS A 88 -11.60 -15.69 7.45
C LYS A 88 -12.53 -15.81 6.24
N ASP A 89 -13.41 -14.83 6.03
CA ASP A 89 -14.34 -14.82 4.90
C ASP A 89 -13.63 -14.80 3.55
N MET A 90 -12.45 -14.17 3.51
CA MET A 90 -11.57 -14.12 2.35
C MET A 90 -10.67 -15.37 2.19
N GLY A 91 -10.89 -16.45 2.94
CA GLY A 91 -10.10 -17.68 2.78
C GLY A 91 -8.68 -17.58 3.33
N TYR A 92 -8.50 -16.79 4.40
CA TYR A 92 -7.23 -16.59 5.12
C TYR A 92 -6.04 -16.14 4.26
N PRO A 93 -6.15 -15.05 3.48
CA PRO A 93 -5.00 -14.52 2.77
C PRO A 93 -3.87 -14.17 3.75
N PRO A 94 -2.59 -14.26 3.31
CA PRO A 94 -1.48 -13.72 4.08
C PRO A 94 -1.65 -12.20 4.18
N LEU A 95 -1.50 -11.65 5.39
CA LEU A 95 -1.59 -10.20 5.62
C LEU A 95 -0.28 -9.53 5.25
N VAL A 96 0.01 -9.49 3.95
CA VAL A 96 1.10 -8.74 3.31
C VAL A 96 0.54 -7.96 2.14
N THR A 97 1.23 -6.91 1.67
CA THR A 97 0.80 -6.12 0.52
C THR A 97 0.61 -7.01 -0.72
N PRO A 98 -0.49 -6.87 -1.47
CA PRO A 98 -1.58 -5.89 -1.29
C PRO A 98 -2.70 -6.33 -0.32
N LEU A 99 -2.79 -7.63 -0.02
CA LEU A 99 -3.90 -8.27 0.69
C LEU A 99 -4.13 -7.72 2.12
N SER A 100 -3.08 -7.34 2.84
CA SER A 100 -3.20 -6.70 4.16
C SER A 100 -4.09 -5.45 4.11
N GLN A 101 -3.79 -4.51 3.21
CA GLN A 101 -4.55 -3.26 3.06
C GLN A 101 -5.98 -3.52 2.59
N MET A 102 -6.17 -4.52 1.73
CA MET A 102 -7.50 -4.91 1.25
C MET A 102 -8.38 -5.40 2.40
N VAL A 103 -7.89 -6.34 3.21
CA VAL A 103 -8.60 -6.86 4.39
C VAL A 103 -8.90 -5.73 5.38
N GLY A 104 -7.93 -4.83 5.63
CA GLY A 104 -8.11 -3.70 6.54
C GLY A 104 -9.15 -2.71 6.06
N THR A 105 -9.07 -2.32 4.78
CA THR A 105 -10.02 -1.40 4.18
C THR A 105 -11.43 -1.97 4.20
N GLN A 106 -11.61 -3.27 3.89
CA GLN A 106 -12.91 -3.90 3.98
C GLN A 106 -13.44 -3.96 5.42
N ALA A 107 -12.57 -4.21 6.41
CA ALA A 107 -12.95 -4.18 7.82
C ALA A 107 -13.39 -2.78 8.27
N VAL A 108 -12.66 -1.73 7.87
CA VAL A 108 -13.06 -0.33 8.08
C VAL A 108 -14.44 -0.09 7.45
N MET A 109 -14.65 -0.47 6.19
CA MET A 109 -15.94 -0.28 5.53
C MET A 109 -17.10 -1.01 6.22
N ASN A 110 -16.88 -2.25 6.68
CA ASN A 110 -17.89 -3.02 7.42
C ASN A 110 -18.31 -2.29 8.71
N VAL A 111 -17.35 -1.80 9.48
CA VAL A 111 -17.58 -1.15 10.78
C VAL A 111 -18.13 0.28 10.63
N VAL A 112 -17.61 1.05 9.67
CA VAL A 112 -18.06 2.41 9.39
C VAL A 112 -19.50 2.40 8.88
N SER A 113 -19.83 1.50 7.96
CA SER A 113 -21.16 1.40 7.36
C SER A 113 -22.20 0.70 8.24
N GLY A 114 -21.75 -0.01 9.28
CA GLY A 114 -22.61 -0.77 10.20
C GLY A 114 -23.14 -2.09 9.63
N GLU A 115 -22.73 -2.48 8.42
CA GLU A 115 -23.17 -3.72 7.77
C GLU A 115 -22.01 -4.34 6.99
N ARG A 116 -21.79 -5.65 7.19
CA ARG A 116 -20.70 -6.38 6.53
C ARG A 116 -20.94 -6.45 5.02
N TYR A 117 -19.92 -6.08 4.23
CA TYR A 117 -19.92 -6.12 2.78
C TYR A 117 -21.07 -5.34 2.10
N LYS A 118 -21.59 -4.30 2.76
CA LYS A 118 -22.52 -3.34 2.13
C LYS A 118 -21.83 -2.52 1.05
N MET A 119 -20.60 -2.10 1.33
CA MET A 119 -19.70 -1.49 0.37
C MET A 119 -18.49 -2.41 0.21
N VAL A 120 -18.14 -2.68 -1.04
CA VAL A 120 -17.06 -3.61 -1.38
C VAL A 120 -16.14 -2.94 -2.41
N PRO A 121 -14.87 -2.66 -2.06
CA PRO A 121 -13.88 -2.12 -2.97
C PRO A 121 -13.68 -3.00 -4.19
N LYS A 122 -13.22 -2.39 -5.29
CA LYS A 122 -12.93 -3.13 -6.53
C LYS A 122 -11.89 -4.21 -6.30
N GLU A 123 -10.86 -3.93 -5.50
CA GLU A 123 -9.77 -4.84 -5.20
C GLU A 123 -10.29 -6.12 -4.50
N ILE A 124 -11.26 -5.97 -3.59
CA ILE A 124 -11.90 -7.11 -2.92
C ILE A 124 -12.71 -7.93 -3.94
N LYS A 125 -13.47 -7.27 -4.83
CA LYS A 125 -14.17 -7.97 -5.92
C LYS A 125 -13.19 -8.75 -6.78
N ASP A 126 -12.12 -8.10 -7.22
CA ASP A 126 -11.08 -8.69 -8.07
C ASP A 126 -10.37 -9.86 -7.36
N TYR A 127 -10.15 -9.78 -6.04
CA TYR A 127 -9.63 -10.90 -5.23
C TYR A 127 -10.58 -12.09 -5.25
N VAL A 128 -11.87 -11.85 -5.01
CA VAL A 128 -12.90 -12.91 -4.99
C VAL A 128 -13.09 -13.51 -6.40
N LYS A 129 -12.88 -12.71 -7.45
CA LYS A 129 -12.82 -13.16 -8.86
C LYS A 129 -11.52 -13.89 -9.21
N GLY A 130 -10.56 -14.04 -8.30
CA GLY A 130 -9.31 -14.76 -8.54
C GLY A 130 -8.22 -13.96 -9.25
N SER A 131 -8.39 -12.66 -9.47
CA SER A 131 -7.38 -11.79 -10.12
C SER A 131 -6.09 -11.62 -9.30
N TYR A 132 -6.12 -12.01 -8.02
CA TYR A 132 -4.96 -12.03 -7.12
C TYR A 132 -4.42 -13.45 -6.86
N GLY A 133 -4.84 -14.42 -7.67
CA GLY A 133 -4.52 -15.82 -7.49
C GLY A 133 -5.49 -16.55 -6.55
N LYS A 134 -5.06 -17.72 -6.08
CA LYS A 134 -5.90 -18.64 -5.29
C LYS A 134 -5.76 -18.36 -3.80
N SER A 135 -6.89 -18.30 -3.09
CA SER A 135 -6.91 -18.20 -1.62
C SER A 135 -6.37 -19.48 -0.95
N PRO A 136 -5.66 -19.37 0.20
CA PRO A 136 -5.15 -20.54 0.91
C PRO A 136 -6.24 -21.51 1.40
N ALA A 137 -7.39 -20.96 1.81
CA ALA A 137 -8.59 -21.71 2.17
C ALA A 137 -9.77 -21.28 1.27
N PRO A 138 -10.85 -22.08 1.20
CA PRO A 138 -12.07 -21.67 0.52
C PRO A 138 -12.58 -20.33 1.06
N LEU A 139 -13.07 -19.48 0.16
CA LEU A 139 -13.79 -18.26 0.53
C LEU A 139 -15.11 -18.66 1.21
N SER A 140 -15.65 -17.77 2.03
CA SER A 140 -17.04 -17.94 2.51
C SER A 140 -17.99 -17.88 1.31
N GLU A 141 -18.77 -18.93 1.08
CA GLU A 141 -19.71 -19.00 -0.05
C GLU A 141 -20.76 -17.88 -0.01
N GLU A 142 -21.24 -17.52 1.19
CA GLU A 142 -22.18 -16.41 1.38
C GLU A 142 -21.56 -15.08 0.92
N ILE A 143 -20.31 -14.83 1.32
CA ILE A 143 -19.61 -13.59 0.99
C ILE A 143 -19.22 -13.57 -0.49
N LYS A 144 -18.79 -14.71 -1.04
CA LYS A 144 -18.52 -14.85 -2.47
C LYS A 144 -19.78 -14.51 -3.28
N GLN A 145 -20.92 -15.11 -2.96
CA GLN A 145 -22.19 -14.81 -3.62
C GLN A 145 -22.60 -13.33 -3.47
N LYS A 146 -22.40 -12.73 -2.28
CA LYS A 146 -22.72 -11.31 -2.06
C LYS A 146 -21.85 -10.37 -2.90
N ILE A 147 -20.60 -10.74 -3.18
CA ILE A 147 -19.62 -9.87 -3.86
C ILE A 147 -19.67 -10.02 -5.38
N ILE A 148 -19.73 -11.25 -5.90
CA ILE A 148 -19.62 -11.54 -7.34
C ILE A 148 -20.87 -12.21 -7.92
N GLY A 149 -21.86 -12.57 -7.10
CA GLY A 149 -23.04 -13.30 -7.55
C GLY A 149 -22.65 -14.61 -8.22
N ASP A 150 -23.19 -14.82 -9.43
CA ASP A 150 -22.97 -16.03 -10.23
C ASP A 150 -21.78 -15.90 -11.21
N GLU A 151 -20.96 -14.87 -11.08
CA GLU A 151 -19.75 -14.74 -11.91
C GLU A 151 -18.74 -15.86 -11.58
N GLU A 152 -18.19 -16.47 -12.63
CA GLU A 152 -17.16 -17.51 -12.48
C GLU A 152 -15.79 -16.91 -12.17
N PRO A 153 -15.12 -17.31 -11.07
CA PRO A 153 -13.78 -16.83 -10.75
C PRO A 153 -12.72 -17.31 -11.77
N CYS A 154 -11.69 -16.50 -11.99
CA CYS A 154 -10.48 -16.89 -12.66
C CYS A 154 -9.79 -18.04 -11.90
N THR A 155 -9.54 -19.15 -12.59
CA THR A 155 -8.90 -20.35 -12.02
C THR A 155 -7.46 -20.55 -12.49
N VAL A 156 -7.00 -19.75 -13.46
CA VAL A 156 -5.64 -19.77 -14.00
C VAL A 156 -4.78 -18.69 -13.35
N ARG A 157 -3.48 -18.66 -13.64
CA ARG A 157 -2.60 -17.57 -13.19
C ARG A 157 -3.04 -16.27 -13.90
N PRO A 158 -3.46 -15.21 -13.19
CA PRO A 158 -4.02 -14.01 -13.83
C PRO A 158 -3.08 -13.35 -14.85
N ALA A 159 -1.77 -13.44 -14.62
CA ALA A 159 -0.76 -12.93 -15.54
C ALA A 159 -0.68 -13.69 -16.88
N ASP A 160 -1.25 -14.89 -17.00
CA ASP A 160 -1.34 -15.61 -18.28
C ASP A 160 -2.41 -14.99 -19.20
N LEU A 161 -3.30 -14.14 -18.66
CA LEU A 161 -4.34 -13.45 -19.41
C LEU A 161 -3.91 -12.05 -19.88
N ILE A 162 -2.66 -11.66 -19.59
CA ILE A 162 -2.11 -10.34 -19.91
C ILE A 162 -1.11 -10.47 -21.06
N GLU A 163 -1.38 -9.77 -22.15
CA GLU A 163 -0.49 -9.74 -23.30
C GLU A 163 0.81 -8.95 -23.04
N PRO A 164 1.94 -9.29 -23.68
CA PRO A 164 3.19 -8.53 -23.56
C PRO A 164 3.05 -7.05 -23.97
N GLY A 165 3.06 -6.15 -22.99
CA GLY A 165 2.78 -4.71 -23.20
C GLY A 165 3.94 -3.83 -23.68
N MET A 166 5.19 -4.30 -23.62
CA MET A 166 6.38 -3.43 -23.79
C MET A 166 6.41 -2.64 -25.12
N LYS A 167 5.96 -3.26 -26.23
CA LYS A 167 5.90 -2.55 -27.53
C LYS A 167 4.86 -1.43 -27.53
N ALA A 168 3.71 -1.65 -26.88
CA ALA A 168 2.67 -0.64 -26.77
C ALA A 168 3.13 0.53 -25.90
N PHE A 169 3.69 0.24 -24.71
CA PHE A 169 4.17 1.27 -23.79
C PHE A 169 5.28 2.14 -24.40
N LYS A 170 6.21 1.56 -25.16
CA LYS A 170 7.23 2.33 -25.89
C LYS A 170 6.62 3.33 -26.87
N LYS A 171 5.58 2.91 -27.59
CA LYS A 171 4.89 3.76 -28.56
C LYS A 171 4.09 4.86 -27.86
N GLU A 172 3.41 4.55 -26.76
CA GLU A 172 2.60 5.51 -26.00
C GLU A 172 3.44 6.60 -25.32
N THR A 173 4.70 6.29 -25.01
CA THR A 173 5.61 7.17 -24.26
C THR A 173 6.68 7.83 -25.11
N GLU A 174 6.70 7.61 -26.43
CA GLU A 174 7.76 8.06 -27.35
C GLU A 174 8.12 9.56 -27.21
N ALA A 175 7.12 10.40 -26.90
CA ALA A 175 7.33 11.84 -26.73
C ALA A 175 8.13 12.22 -25.47
N TYR A 176 8.13 11.40 -24.42
CA TYR A 176 8.63 11.79 -23.09
C TYR A 176 9.45 10.73 -22.35
N ALA A 177 9.51 9.49 -22.82
CA ALA A 177 10.42 8.47 -22.30
C ALA A 177 11.72 8.43 -23.11
N ASP A 178 12.87 8.43 -22.43
CA ASP A 178 14.20 8.34 -23.09
C ASP A 178 14.86 6.98 -22.85
N THR A 179 14.49 6.31 -21.75
CA THR A 179 15.11 5.06 -21.29
C THR A 179 14.08 3.94 -21.14
N THR A 180 14.55 2.70 -21.00
CA THR A 180 13.65 1.56 -20.73
C THR A 180 13.00 1.71 -19.35
N GLU A 181 13.71 2.30 -18.40
CA GLU A 181 13.25 2.63 -17.06
C GLU A 181 12.09 3.63 -17.09
N ASP A 182 12.13 4.63 -17.97
CA ASP A 182 11.00 5.58 -18.14
C ASP A 182 9.76 4.85 -18.68
N VAL A 183 9.94 3.95 -19.66
CA VAL A 183 8.85 3.13 -20.22
C VAL A 183 8.28 2.19 -19.16
N LEU A 184 9.13 1.56 -18.33
CA LEU A 184 8.70 0.72 -17.22
C LEU A 184 7.98 1.51 -16.12
N THR A 185 8.43 2.74 -15.85
CA THR A 185 7.76 3.65 -14.92
C THR A 185 6.34 3.94 -15.39
N TYR A 186 6.16 4.19 -16.69
CA TYR A 186 4.84 4.33 -17.30
C TYR A 186 4.02 3.03 -17.26
N ALA A 187 4.63 1.89 -17.57
CA ALA A 187 3.94 0.60 -17.52
C ALA A 187 3.38 0.27 -16.13
N LEU A 188 4.07 0.67 -15.06
CA LEU A 188 3.64 0.45 -13.68
C LEU A 188 2.68 1.53 -13.17
N PHE A 189 2.90 2.79 -13.55
CA PHE A 189 2.18 3.95 -12.99
C PHE A 189 1.82 4.99 -14.07
N PRO A 190 0.98 4.66 -15.08
CA PRO A 190 0.80 5.48 -16.27
C PRO A 190 0.37 6.92 -15.96
N ASN A 191 -0.57 7.09 -15.02
CA ASN A 191 -1.11 8.39 -14.62
C ASN A 191 -0.09 9.28 -13.86
N LEU A 192 0.89 8.68 -13.18
CA LEU A 192 1.93 9.41 -12.44
C LEU A 192 3.18 9.60 -13.29
N ALA A 193 3.47 8.64 -14.17
CA ALA A 193 4.66 8.62 -14.98
C ALA A 193 4.64 9.71 -16.05
N GLU A 194 3.54 9.87 -16.78
CA GLU A 194 3.47 10.90 -17.83
C GLU A 194 3.79 12.32 -17.30
N PRO A 195 3.11 12.84 -16.26
CA PRO A 195 3.42 14.17 -15.74
C PRO A 195 4.86 14.26 -15.21
N PHE A 196 5.34 13.23 -14.51
CA PHE A 196 6.70 13.18 -13.99
C PHE A 196 7.77 13.22 -15.09
N LEU A 197 7.62 12.40 -16.12
CA LEU A 197 8.56 12.26 -17.23
C LEU A 197 8.56 13.50 -18.13
N ARG A 198 7.39 14.08 -18.38
CA ARG A 198 7.30 15.36 -19.10
C ARG A 198 8.01 16.47 -18.32
N LYS A 199 7.81 16.55 -17.00
CA LYS A 199 8.48 17.53 -16.15
C LYS A 199 10.00 17.36 -16.09
N LYS A 200 10.48 16.13 -16.18
CA LYS A 200 11.91 15.80 -16.26
C LYS A 200 12.54 16.39 -17.53
N LYS A 201 11.80 16.46 -18.65
CA LYS A 201 12.26 17.07 -19.91
C LYS A 201 12.06 18.58 -19.94
N ASP A 202 10.89 19.04 -19.49
CA ASP A 202 10.51 20.45 -19.42
C ASP A 202 9.93 20.75 -18.04
N PRO A 203 10.70 21.42 -17.15
CA PRO A 203 10.25 21.78 -15.81
C PRO A 203 8.99 22.65 -15.78
N PHE A 204 8.61 23.27 -16.91
CA PHE A 204 7.46 24.15 -17.06
C PHE A 204 6.32 23.53 -17.87
N TYR A 205 6.35 22.23 -18.18
CA TYR A 205 5.34 21.60 -19.05
C TYR A 205 3.89 21.76 -18.55
N ASP A 206 3.72 21.84 -17.22
CA ASP A 206 2.45 22.00 -16.51
C ASP A 206 2.16 23.45 -16.10
N VAL A 207 3.02 24.41 -16.48
CA VAL A 207 2.87 25.82 -16.15
C VAL A 207 2.05 26.52 -17.23
N PRO A 208 0.90 27.14 -16.91
CA PRO A 208 0.09 27.85 -17.88
C PRO A 208 0.86 29.00 -18.54
N ILE A 209 0.86 29.05 -19.87
CA ILE A 209 1.47 30.16 -20.62
C ILE A 209 0.60 31.41 -20.44
N GLN A 210 1.18 32.47 -19.89
CA GLN A 210 0.56 33.79 -19.84
C GLN A 210 1.13 34.68 -20.95
N ASN A 211 0.29 35.02 -21.93
CA ASN A 211 0.64 35.98 -22.97
C ASN A 211 0.34 37.40 -22.47
N VAL A 212 1.37 38.24 -22.38
CA VAL A 212 1.23 39.66 -22.02
C VAL A 212 1.44 40.51 -23.26
N THR A 213 0.43 41.28 -23.66
CA THR A 213 0.55 42.27 -24.75
C THR A 213 0.99 43.60 -24.17
N ILE A 214 2.19 44.05 -24.54
CA ILE A 214 2.71 45.38 -24.16
C ILE A 214 2.29 46.37 -25.26
N ILE A 215 1.51 47.38 -24.90
CA ILE A 215 1.22 48.53 -25.76
C ILE A 215 2.17 49.65 -25.34
N LEU A 216 3.08 50.03 -26.23
CA LEU A 216 3.97 51.18 -26.03
C LEU A 216 3.21 52.47 -26.40
N PRO A 217 3.47 53.58 -25.68
CA PRO A 217 2.81 54.87 -25.91
C PRO A 217 3.19 55.52 -27.24
#